data_AF-A0A4R8DHT7-F1
#
_entry.id   AF-A0A4R8DHT7-F1
#
_cell.length_a   1.000
_cell.length_b   1.000
_cell.length_c   1.000
_cell.angle_alpha   90.00
_cell.angle_beta   90.00
_cell.angle_gamma   90.00
#
_symmetry.space_group_name_H-M   'P 1'
#
loop_
_entity.id
_entity.type
_entity.pdbx_description
1 polymer ?
#
loop_
_entity_poly.entity_id
_entity_poly.type
_entity_poly.pdbx_seq_one_letter_code
_entity_poly.pdbx_strand_id
1 'polypeptide(L)'
;MNLRHDHKAMSLEDNKALLRNNGFDSSLVVQPAKRNIQEKLQVKYDQVVKDAHLSKQPESFYLKTKGRFGPGKDPLFFNMHFKYYPDRASLELRTILVKMGEIGKILFLTHPSDMRTVQQFYEWVSGEKKIKAARELTQQEARPVPPLKNSRKL
;
A
#
# COMPACT_ATOMS: atom_id res chain seq x y z
N MET A 1 -30.12 -10.83 10.96
CA MET A 1 -29.22 -9.98 11.77
C MET A 1 -28.10 -9.49 10.89
N ASN A 2 -28.09 -8.19 10.55
CA ASN A 2 -26.96 -7.58 9.83
C ASN A 2 -25.91 -7.16 10.85
N LEU A 3 -24.82 -7.93 10.97
CA LEU A 3 -23.62 -7.50 11.68
C LEU A 3 -22.97 -6.39 10.86
N ARG A 4 -23.39 -5.14 11.12
CA ARG A 4 -22.62 -3.97 10.69
C ARG A 4 -21.27 -4.08 11.38
N HIS A 5 -20.25 -4.45 10.61
CA HIS A 5 -18.88 -4.35 11.05
C HIS A 5 -18.58 -2.85 11.06
N ASP A 6 -18.92 -2.20 12.16
CA ASP A 6 -18.60 -0.80 12.38
C ASP A 6 -17.09 -0.69 12.40
N HIS A 7 -16.54 -0.22 11.28
CA HIS A 7 -15.12 0.06 11.19
C HIS A 7 -14.77 1.06 12.28
N LYS A 8 -13.86 0.65 13.17
CA LYS A 8 -13.47 1.45 14.32
C LYS A 8 -12.60 2.60 13.83
N ALA A 9 -13.21 3.75 13.62
CA ALA A 9 -12.46 4.99 13.44
C ALA A 9 -11.74 5.32 14.74
N MET A 10 -10.52 5.83 14.61
CA MET A 10 -9.64 6.12 15.73
C MET A 10 -9.19 7.58 15.67
N SER A 11 -8.56 8.06 16.73
CA SER A 11 -7.98 9.41 16.69
C SER A 11 -6.84 9.50 15.66
N LEU A 12 -6.43 10.73 15.33
CA LEU A 12 -5.24 10.96 14.52
C LEU A 12 -3.99 10.33 15.16
N GLU A 13 -3.84 10.46 16.48
CA GLU A 13 -2.69 9.95 17.22
C GLU A 13 -2.66 8.41 17.24
N ASP A 14 -3.81 7.76 17.36
CA ASP A 14 -3.91 6.30 17.25
C ASP A 14 -3.52 5.81 15.85
N ASN A 15 -3.93 6.53 14.79
CA ASN A 15 -3.53 6.19 13.43
C ASN A 15 -2.02 6.37 13.23
N LYS A 16 -1.42 7.43 13.79
CA LYS A 16 0.05 7.61 13.77
C LYS A 16 0.76 6.48 14.52
N ALA A 17 0.25 6.09 15.69
CA ALA A 17 0.79 4.99 16.48
C ALA A 17 0.68 3.65 15.72
N LEU A 18 -0.47 3.37 15.09
CA LEU A 18 -0.67 2.17 14.26
C LEU A 18 0.37 2.10 13.13
N LEU A 19 0.56 3.20 12.39
CA LEU A 19 1.55 3.25 11.32
C LEU A 19 2.97 3.05 11.85
N ARG A 20 3.34 3.73 12.95
CA ARG A 20 4.66 3.59 13.57
C ARG A 20 4.93 2.15 14.02
N ASN A 21 4.00 1.55 14.74
CA ASN A 21 4.14 0.19 15.29
C ASN A 21 4.24 -0.88 14.19
N ASN A 22 3.73 -0.59 12.99
CA ASN A 22 3.83 -1.49 11.83
C ASN A 22 5.03 -1.19 10.92
N GLY A 23 5.96 -0.33 11.34
CA GLY A 23 7.22 -0.08 10.65
C GLY A 23 7.16 0.99 9.55
N PHE A 24 6.12 1.82 9.53
CA PHE A 24 6.03 2.97 8.61
C PHE A 24 6.81 4.20 9.12
N ASP A 25 7.78 4.02 10.02
CA ASP A 25 8.56 5.13 10.58
C ASP A 25 9.52 5.76 9.57
N SER A 26 9.81 7.04 9.79
CA SER A 26 10.73 7.94 9.12
C SER A 26 12.11 7.35 8.81
N SER A 27 12.64 6.44 9.64
CA SER A 27 13.98 5.88 9.53
C SER A 27 14.15 4.86 8.39
N LEU A 28 13.06 4.26 7.89
CA LEU A 28 13.10 3.22 6.86
C LEU A 28 12.66 3.71 5.47
N VAL A 29 12.23 4.96 5.38
CA VAL A 29 11.78 5.59 4.13
C VAL A 29 12.96 6.32 3.50
N VAL A 30 13.76 5.60 2.71
CA VAL A 30 14.80 6.22 1.87
C VAL A 30 14.13 7.04 0.76
N GLN A 31 13.83 8.31 1.05
CA GLN A 31 13.47 9.32 0.06
C GLN A 31 14.12 10.67 0.39
N PRO A 32 14.39 11.50 -0.63
CA PRO A 32 14.73 12.92 -0.45
C PRO A 32 13.51 13.77 0.00
N ALA A 33 12.44 13.15 0.51
CA ALA A 33 11.21 13.84 0.84
C ALA A 33 11.38 14.61 2.15
N LYS A 34 11.19 15.93 2.09
CA LYS A 34 11.31 16.88 3.22
C LYS A 34 10.46 16.55 4.46
N ARG A 35 9.58 15.53 4.42
CA ARG A 35 8.62 15.18 5.48
C ARG A 35 8.39 13.68 5.60
N ASN A 36 8.34 13.19 6.84
CA ASN A 36 8.06 11.78 7.15
C ASN A 36 6.56 11.43 6.96
N ILE A 37 6.19 10.14 7.09
CA ILE A 37 4.81 9.68 6.87
C ILE A 37 3.80 10.32 7.84
N GLN A 38 4.22 10.51 9.09
CA GLN A 38 3.34 10.98 10.16
C GLN A 38 3.05 12.47 9.97
N GLU A 39 4.04 13.24 9.54
CA GLU A 39 3.89 14.64 9.16
C GLU A 39 2.99 14.80 7.93
N LYS A 40 3.13 13.91 6.93
CA LYS A 40 2.22 13.89 5.78
C LYS A 40 0.79 13.60 6.21
N LEU A 41 0.60 12.69 7.17
CA LEU A 41 -0.72 12.36 7.71
C LEU A 41 -1.31 13.56 8.44
N GLN A 42 -0.55 14.22 9.30
CA GLN A 42 -0.98 15.44 10.00
C GLN A 42 -1.46 16.51 9.02
N VAL A 43 -0.63 16.85 8.03
CA VAL A 43 -0.95 17.92 7.06
C VAL A 43 -2.21 17.60 6.26
N LYS A 44 -2.38 16.33 5.86
CA LYS A 44 -3.60 15.90 5.14
C LYS A 44 -4.82 15.89 6.04
N TYR A 45 -4.65 15.46 7.29
CA TYR A 45 -5.70 15.50 8.29
C TYR A 45 -6.18 16.94 8.54
N ASP A 46 -5.27 17.88 8.78
CA ASP A 46 -5.61 19.28 9.05
C ASP A 46 -6.38 19.92 7.88
N GLN A 47 -6.00 19.57 6.64
CA GLN A 47 -6.72 20.02 5.45
C GLN A 47 -8.13 19.43 5.40
N VAL A 48 -8.25 18.12 5.60
CA VAL A 48 -9.52 17.40 5.50
C VAL A 48 -10.48 17.78 6.62
N VAL A 49 -9.99 18.07 7.82
CA VAL A 49 -10.81 18.60 8.92
C VAL A 49 -11.42 19.94 8.53
N LYS A 50 -10.64 20.85 7.92
CA LYS A 50 -11.15 22.15 7.46
C LYS A 50 -12.22 21.96 6.39
N ASP A 51 -11.97 21.09 5.41
CA ASP A 51 -12.91 20.82 4.31
C ASP A 51 -14.21 20.17 4.83
N ALA A 52 -14.10 19.20 5.74
CA ALA A 52 -15.24 18.51 6.34
C ALA A 52 -16.05 19.40 7.30
N HIS A 53 -15.46 20.44 7.90
CA HIS A 53 -16.22 21.44 8.67
C HIS A 53 -17.15 22.26 7.77
N LEU A 54 -16.75 22.51 6.51
CA LEU A 54 -17.56 23.25 5.54
C LEU A 54 -18.71 22.39 5.00
N SER A 55 -18.44 21.12 4.71
CA SER A 55 -19.43 20.21 4.11
C SER A 55 -20.29 19.46 5.13
N LYS A 56 -19.81 19.31 6.38
CA LYS A 56 -20.37 18.40 7.40
C LYS A 56 -20.50 16.96 6.93
N GLN A 57 -19.74 16.56 5.92
CA GLN A 57 -19.77 15.20 5.35
C GLN A 57 -18.44 14.48 5.60
N PRO A 58 -18.45 13.13 5.64
CA PRO A 58 -17.21 12.37 5.68
C PRO A 58 -16.35 12.60 4.43
N GLU A 59 -15.07 12.83 4.63
CA GLU A 59 -14.13 13.18 3.56
C GLU A 59 -13.05 12.11 3.39
N SER A 60 -12.73 11.75 2.15
CA SER A 60 -11.71 10.75 1.84
C SER A 60 -10.43 11.37 1.34
N PHE A 61 -9.29 10.83 1.76
CA PHE A 61 -7.98 11.25 1.23
C PHE A 61 -6.99 10.10 1.13
N TYR A 62 -5.93 10.34 0.35
CA TYR A 62 -4.89 9.37 0.10
C TYR A 62 -3.53 9.86 0.54
N LEU A 63 -2.73 8.95 1.09
CA LEU A 63 -1.36 9.20 1.50
C LEU A 63 -0.42 8.27 0.75
N LYS A 64 0.48 8.86 -0.04
CA LYS A 64 1.48 8.14 -0.83
C LYS A 64 2.85 8.19 -0.17
N THR A 65 3.51 7.04 -0.10
CA THR A 65 4.91 6.93 0.35
C THR A 65 5.65 5.83 -0.41
N LYS A 66 6.98 5.86 -0.31
CA LYS A 66 7.86 4.85 -0.88
C LYS A 66 9.09 4.71 0.01
N GLY A 67 9.45 3.49 0.38
CA GLY A 67 10.63 3.22 1.20
C GLY A 67 11.41 2.00 0.72
N ARG A 68 12.66 1.89 1.19
CA ARG A 68 13.51 0.70 1.01
C ARG A 68 13.72 0.08 2.38
N PHE A 69 13.29 -1.16 2.56
CA PHE A 69 13.22 -1.81 3.88
C PHE A 69 14.38 -2.78 4.10
N GLY A 70 15.59 -2.32 3.78
CA GLY A 70 16.85 -3.03 3.88
C GLY A 70 17.81 -2.76 2.71
N PRO A 71 19.13 -2.96 2.91
CA PRO A 71 20.11 -2.90 1.82
C PRO A 71 19.79 -3.93 0.73
N GLY A 72 19.94 -3.57 -0.54
CA GLY A 72 19.74 -4.49 -1.68
C GLY A 72 18.28 -4.90 -1.96
N LYS A 73 17.30 -4.40 -1.19
CA LYS A 73 15.88 -4.70 -1.42
C LYS A 73 15.24 -3.69 -2.38
N ASP A 74 14.32 -4.19 -3.20
CA ASP A 74 13.47 -3.37 -4.03
C ASP A 74 12.63 -2.38 -3.19
N PRO A 75 12.43 -1.14 -3.68
CA PRO A 75 11.57 -0.19 -3.00
C PRO A 75 10.11 -0.64 -3.06
N LEU A 76 9.41 -0.49 -1.94
CA LEU A 76 7.95 -0.58 -1.91
C LEU A 76 7.34 0.80 -2.03
N PHE A 77 6.24 0.88 -2.76
CA PHE A 77 5.37 2.05 -2.84
C PHE A 77 4.08 1.74 -2.11
N PHE A 78 3.64 2.61 -1.22
CA PHE A 78 2.38 2.50 -0.50
C PHE A 78 1.46 3.66 -0.87
N ASN A 79 0.19 3.36 -1.06
CA ASN A 79 -0.89 4.32 -1.17
C ASN A 79 -1.98 3.93 -0.17
N MET A 80 -2.13 4.74 0.87
CA MET A 80 -3.02 4.49 1.99
C MET A 80 -4.26 5.37 1.86
N HIS A 81 -5.45 4.78 1.92
CA HIS A 81 -6.72 5.49 1.84
C HIS A 81 -7.28 5.67 3.23
N PHE A 82 -7.55 6.93 3.59
CA PHE A 82 -8.20 7.29 4.82
C PHE A 82 -9.57 7.92 4.56
N LYS A 83 -10.46 7.77 5.54
CA LYS A 83 -11.75 8.45 5.61
C LYS A 83 -11.89 9.15 6.96
N TYR A 84 -12.12 10.45 6.91
CA TYR A 84 -12.39 11.28 8.09
C TYR A 84 -13.89 11.42 8.31
N TYR A 85 -14.30 11.40 9.58
CA TYR A 85 -15.68 11.49 10.01
C TYR A 85 -15.83 12.69 10.96
N PRO A 86 -16.46 13.80 10.51
CA PRO A 86 -16.53 15.05 11.28
C PRO A 86 -17.40 14.95 12.53
N ASP A 87 -18.47 14.14 12.48
CA ASP A 87 -19.41 13.89 13.57
C ASP A 87 -18.75 13.31 14.83
N ARG A 88 -17.73 12.48 14.63
CA ARG A 88 -16.96 11.80 15.69
C ARG A 88 -15.51 12.24 15.77
N ALA A 89 -15.12 13.27 15.01
CA ALA A 89 -13.75 13.77 14.87
C ALA A 89 -12.69 12.66 14.78
N SER A 90 -12.94 11.64 13.94
CA SER A 90 -12.11 10.44 13.88
C SER A 90 -11.73 10.05 12.46
N LEU A 91 -10.66 9.28 12.37
CA LEU A 91 -10.01 8.89 11.13
C LEU A 91 -9.97 7.37 11.02
N GLU A 92 -10.32 6.87 9.84
CA GLU A 92 -10.36 5.45 9.52
C GLU A 92 -9.43 5.15 8.35
N LEU A 93 -8.43 4.30 8.56
CA LEU A 93 -7.61 3.72 7.50
C LEU A 93 -8.38 2.58 6.83
N ARG A 94 -8.78 2.79 5.57
CA ARG A 94 -9.67 1.89 4.81
C ARG A 94 -8.89 0.86 4.02
N THR A 95 -7.87 1.31 3.28
CA THR A 95 -7.11 0.44 2.38
C THR A 95 -5.64 0.82 2.33
N ILE A 96 -4.80 -0.18 2.05
CA ILE A 96 -3.39 -0.01 1.72
C ILE A 96 -3.12 -0.73 0.40
N LEU A 97 -2.80 0.04 -0.62
CA LEU A 97 -2.22 -0.48 -1.85
C LEU A 97 -0.70 -0.46 -1.71
N VAL A 98 -0.07 -1.63 -1.79
CA VAL A 98 1.38 -1.78 -1.84
C VAL A 98 1.82 -2.21 -3.25
N LYS A 99 2.92 -1.65 -3.74
CA LYS A 99 3.52 -2.02 -5.04
C LYS A 99 5.02 -2.23 -4.95
N MET A 100 5.52 -3.18 -5.75
CA MET A 100 6.94 -3.42 -6.03
C MET A 100 7.11 -3.58 -7.54
N GLY A 101 7.61 -2.53 -8.20
CA GLY A 101 7.58 -2.45 -9.67
C GLY A 101 6.14 -2.50 -10.19
N GLU A 102 5.85 -3.45 -11.07
CA GLU A 102 4.51 -3.66 -11.64
C GLU A 102 3.58 -4.52 -10.77
N ILE A 103 4.12 -5.20 -9.74
CA ILE A 103 3.33 -6.08 -8.87
C ILE A 103 2.67 -5.24 -7.79
N GLY A 104 1.37 -5.38 -7.62
CA GLY A 104 0.61 -4.67 -6.60
C GLY A 104 -0.33 -5.60 -5.82
N LYS A 105 -0.50 -5.30 -4.53
CA LYS A 105 -1.50 -5.93 -3.66
C LYS A 105 -2.26 -4.87 -2.89
N ILE A 106 -3.54 -5.15 -2.65
CA ILE A 106 -4.43 -4.28 -1.88
C ILE A 106 -4.82 -5.03 -0.62
N LEU A 107 -4.62 -4.39 0.52
CA LEU A 107 -5.18 -4.80 1.79
C LEU A 107 -6.38 -3.90 2.09
N PHE A 108 -7.54 -4.51 2.30
CA PHE A 108 -8.71 -3.85 2.87
C PHE A 108 -8.64 -4.04 4.38
N LEU A 109 -8.72 -2.95 5.13
CA LEU A 109 -8.67 -3.00 6.59
C LEU A 109 -10.10 -2.95 7.13
N THR A 110 -10.48 -3.98 7.85
CA THR A 110 -11.74 -4.04 8.60
C THR A 110 -11.53 -3.71 10.07
N HIS A 111 -10.38 -4.12 10.62
CA HIS A 111 -9.96 -3.86 11.98
C HIS A 111 -8.49 -3.38 12.02
N PRO A 112 -8.08 -2.54 12.99
CA PRO A 112 -6.67 -2.15 13.14
C PRO A 112 -5.69 -3.32 13.25
N SER A 113 -6.14 -4.48 13.75
CA SER A 113 -5.33 -5.71 13.82
C SER A 113 -5.07 -6.36 12.46
N ASP A 114 -5.82 -6.00 11.42
CA ASP A 114 -5.58 -6.49 10.05
C ASP A 114 -4.33 -5.87 9.44
N MET A 115 -3.82 -4.80 10.05
CA MET A 115 -2.65 -4.08 9.61
C MET A 115 -1.45 -5.03 9.57
N ARG A 116 -0.82 -5.10 8.40
CA ARG A 116 0.43 -5.82 8.21
C ARG A 116 1.61 -4.92 8.52
N THR A 117 2.67 -5.51 9.05
CA THR A 117 3.96 -4.84 9.15
C THR A 117 4.52 -4.60 7.74
N VAL A 118 5.39 -3.61 7.61
CA VAL A 118 6.07 -3.36 6.34
C VAL A 118 6.86 -4.59 5.85
N GLN A 119 7.45 -5.36 6.76
CA GLN A 119 8.13 -6.60 6.41
C GLN A 119 7.15 -7.62 5.81
N GLN A 120 5.97 -7.80 6.40
CA GLN A 120 4.95 -8.71 5.86
C GLN A 120 4.45 -8.24 4.49
N PHE A 121 4.33 -6.92 4.26
CA PHE A 121 4.02 -6.39 2.93
C PHE A 121 5.12 -6.68 1.91
N TYR A 122 6.39 -6.57 2.32
CA TYR A 122 7.53 -6.91 1.46
C TYR A 122 7.50 -8.38 1.05
N GLU A 123 7.34 -9.29 2.02
CA GLU A 123 7.25 -10.73 1.79
C GLU A 123 6.07 -11.07 0.87
N TRP A 124 4.91 -10.43 1.09
CA TRP A 124 3.72 -10.66 0.28
C TRP A 124 3.94 -10.29 -1.19
N VAL A 125 4.47 -9.10 -1.47
CA VAL A 125 4.62 -8.64 -2.86
C VAL A 125 5.85 -9.27 -3.53
N SER A 126 6.94 -9.50 -2.79
CA SER A 126 8.13 -10.17 -3.35
C SER A 126 7.87 -11.64 -3.70
N GLY A 127 7.08 -12.36 -2.90
CA GLY A 127 6.65 -13.72 -3.23
C GLY A 127 5.90 -13.77 -4.56
N GLU A 128 5.00 -12.82 -4.79
CA GLU A 128 4.23 -12.71 -6.03
C GLU A 128 5.10 -12.34 -7.23
N LYS A 129 6.09 -11.45 -7.04
CA LYS A 129 7.09 -11.13 -8.06
C LYS A 129 7.87 -12.38 -8.48
N LYS A 130 8.29 -13.21 -7.52
CA LYS A 130 9.00 -14.47 -7.79
C LYS A 130 8.12 -15.47 -8.54
N ILE A 131 6.84 -15.60 -8.16
CA ILE A 131 5.89 -16.47 -8.86
C ILE A 131 5.67 -16.01 -10.30
N LYS A 132 5.51 -14.70 -10.55
CA LYS A 132 5.38 -14.16 -11.91
C LYS A 132 6.63 -14.48 -12.74
N ALA A 133 7.81 -14.23 -12.20
CA ALA A 133 9.08 -14.53 -12.89
C ALA A 133 9.24 -16.02 -13.21
N ALA A 134 8.89 -16.92 -12.28
CA ALA A 134 8.93 -18.36 -12.52
C ALA A 134 7.99 -18.79 -13.65
N ARG A 135 6.76 -18.25 -13.69
CA ARG A 135 5.79 -18.53 -14.78
C ARG A 135 6.31 -18.05 -16.14
N GLU A 136 6.93 -16.87 -16.19
CA GLU A 136 7.51 -16.32 -17.42
C GLU A 136 8.65 -17.20 -17.94
N LEU A 137 9.49 -17.74 -17.07
CA LEU A 137 10.56 -18.68 -17.45
C LEU A 137 10.00 -19.98 -18.02
N THR A 138 9.05 -20.62 -17.34
CA THR A 138 8.42 -21.87 -17.83
C THR A 138 7.73 -21.66 -19.18
N GLN A 139 7.11 -20.50 -19.41
CA GLN A 139 6.49 -20.16 -20.70
C GLN A 139 7.49 -19.92 -21.83
N GLN A 140 8.73 -19.51 -21.52
CA GLN A 140 9.78 -19.35 -22.53
C GLN A 140 10.37 -20.70 -22.93
N GLU A 141 10.58 -21.62 -21.98
CA GLU A 141 11.06 -22.97 -22.24
C GLU A 141 10.05 -23.83 -23.02
N ALA A 142 8.75 -23.59 -22.82
CA ALA A 142 7.68 -24.30 -23.53
C ALA A 142 7.41 -23.79 -24.96
N ARG A 143 8.16 -22.78 -25.47
CA ARG A 143 7.96 -22.30 -26.84
C ARG A 143 8.49 -23.33 -27.84
N PRO A 144 7.65 -23.89 -28.74
CA PRO A 144 8.13 -24.81 -29.75
C PRO A 144 9.15 -24.12 -30.66
N VAL A 145 10.28 -24.79 -30.91
CA VAL A 145 11.27 -24.36 -31.90
C VAL A 145 10.54 -24.21 -33.24
N PRO A 146 10.63 -23.05 -33.92
CA PRO A 146 10.02 -22.90 -35.23
C PRO A 146 10.54 -24.00 -36.15
N PRO A 147 9.68 -24.65 -36.96
CA PRO A 147 10.15 -25.67 -37.87
C PRO A 147 11.23 -25.07 -38.78
N LEU A 148 12.39 -25.73 -38.83
CA LEU A 148 13.47 -25.39 -39.75
C LEU A 148 12.87 -25.36 -41.15
N LYS A 149 12.80 -24.16 -41.75
CA LYS A 149 12.45 -24.01 -43.16
C LYS A 149 13.52 -24.75 -43.95
N ASN A 150 13.20 -25.96 -44.40
CA ASN A 150 13.94 -26.64 -45.43
C ASN A 150 13.80 -25.81 -46.72
N SER A 151 14.72 -24.88 -46.92
CA SER A 151 14.93 -24.19 -48.17
C SER A 151 15.36 -25.22 -49.21
N ARG A 152 14.38 -25.88 -49.83
CA ARG A 152 14.60 -26.69 -51.03
C ARG A 152 15.15 -25.75 -52.11
N LYS A 153 16.42 -25.96 -52.45
CA LYS A 153 17.00 -25.53 -53.72
C LYS A 153 16.20 -26.21 -54.84
N LEU A 154 15.69 -25.40 -55.76
CA LEU A 154 15.42 -25.76 -57.15
C LEU A 154 16.11 -24.71 -58.01
#